data_AF-I3D4K8-F1
#
_entry.id   AF-I3D4K8-F1
#
_cell.length_a   1.000
_cell.length_b   1.000
_cell.length_c   1.000
_cell.angle_alpha   90.00
_cell.angle_beta   90.00
_cell.angle_gamma   90.00
#
_symmetry.space_group_name_H-M   'P 1'
#
loop_
_entity.id
_entity.type
_entity.pdbx_description
1 polymer ?
#
loop_
_entity_poly.entity_id
_entity_poly.type
_entity_poly.pdbx_seq_one_letter_code
_entity_poly.pdbx_strand_id
1 'polypeptide(L)' 'MDFNSNLESEYHTMAELTEEIGTIVQKSINEGREDLSSTDIKYILKITSNVTKKINSKIMELVV' A
#
# COMPACT_ATOMS: atom_id res chain seq x y z
N MET A 1 10.39 2.72 -23.05
CA MET A 1 9.96 3.20 -21.72
C MET A 1 11.11 2.92 -20.77
N ASP A 2 11.61 3.93 -20.08
CA ASP A 2 12.81 3.82 -19.25
C ASP A 2 12.51 3.02 -17.98
N PHE A 3 13.25 1.93 -17.77
CA PHE A 3 13.11 1.03 -16.61
C PHE A 3 13.18 1.81 -15.28
N ASN A 4 13.95 2.90 -15.28
CA ASN A 4 14.15 3.77 -14.12
C ASN A 4 12.89 4.57 -13.74
N SER A 5 12.11 5.03 -14.72
CA SER A 5 10.85 5.76 -14.47
C SER A 5 9.74 4.88 -13.90
N ASN A 6 9.76 3.57 -14.21
CA ASN A 6 8.82 2.60 -13.65
C ASN A 6 9.16 2.27 -12.19
N LEU A 7 10.45 2.09 -11.87
CA LEU A 7 10.92 1.86 -10.50
C LEU A 7 10.58 3.04 -9.59
N GLU A 8 10.79 4.28 -10.03
CA GLU A 8 10.41 5.46 -9.24
C GLU A 8 8.91 5.51 -8.94
N SER A 9 8.05 5.17 -9.90
CA SER A 9 6.60 5.09 -9.70
C SER A 9 6.19 3.97 -8.72
N GLU A 10 6.88 2.84 -8.75
CA GLU A 10 6.63 1.71 -7.84
C GLU A 10 7.09 2.03 -6.41
N TYR A 11 8.26 2.65 -6.26
CA TYR A 11 8.74 3.16 -4.98
C TYR A 11 7.78 4.19 -4.39
N HIS A 12 7.24 5.09 -5.23
CA HIS A 12 6.24 6.05 -4.79
C HIS A 12 4.96 5.37 -4.28
N THR A 13 4.45 4.38 -5.01
CA THR A 13 3.25 3.63 -4.62
C THR A 13 3.45 2.86 -3.29
N MET A 14 4.65 2.32 -3.06
CA MET A 14 4.98 1.65 -1.79
C MET A 14 5.16 2.62 -0.63
N ALA A 15 5.69 3.82 -0.90
CA ALA A 15 5.81 4.88 0.10
C ALA A 15 4.43 5.36 0.56
N GLU A 16 3.51 5.60 -0.38
CA GLU A 16 2.11 5.95 -0.08
C GLU A 16 1.42 4.88 0.79
N LEU A 17 1.58 3.59 0.44
CA LEU A 17 1.04 2.48 1.24
C LEU A 17 1.61 2.47 2.67
N THR A 18 2.92 2.71 2.80
CA THR A 18 3.61 2.71 4.09
C THR A 18 3.12 3.86 4.97
N GLU A 19 2.96 5.05 4.40
CA GLU A 19 2.44 6.23 5.09
C GLU A 19 0.99 6.02 5.58
N GLU A 20 0.15 5.43 4.73
CA GLU A 20 -1.26 5.19 5.04
C GLU A 20 -1.41 4.15 6.16
N ILE A 21 -0.66 3.05 6.11
CA ILE A 21 -0.60 2.06 7.20
C ILE A 21 -0.05 2.70 8.48
N GLY A 22 1.02 3.49 8.39
CA GLY A 22 1.60 4.21 9.53
C GLY A 22 0.60 5.13 10.22
N THR A 23 -0.21 5.84 9.43
CA THR A 23 -1.29 6.71 9.95
C THR A 23 -2.33 5.93 10.74
N ILE A 24 -2.73 4.74 10.25
CA ILE A 24 -3.70 3.87 10.92
C ILE A 24 -3.15 3.35 12.26
N VAL A 25 -1.89 2.89 12.25
CA VAL A 25 -1.21 2.39 13.45
C VAL A 25 -1.06 3.52 14.48
N GLN A 26 -0.61 4.70 14.05
CA GLN A 26 -0.45 5.86 14.93
C GLN A 26 -1.79 6.29 15.54
N LYS A 27 -2.85 6.29 14.74
CA LYS A 27 -4.21 6.56 15.24
C LYS A 27 -4.62 5.54 16.31
N SER A 28 -4.35 4.25 16.10
CA SER A 28 -4.63 3.20 17.08
C SER A 28 -3.89 3.45 18.41
N ILE A 29 -2.60 3.79 18.33
CA ILE A 29 -1.78 4.16 19.50
C ILE A 29 -2.35 5.39 20.22
N ASN A 30 -2.69 6.44 19.48
CA ASN A 30 -3.24 7.68 20.03
C ASN A 30 -4.61 7.47 20.71
N GLU A 31 -5.40 6.51 20.21
CA GLU A 31 -6.70 6.13 20.77
C GLU A 31 -6.57 5.10 21.90
N GLY A 32 -5.34 4.72 22.30
CA GLY A 32 -5.07 3.79 23.40
C GLY A 32 -5.46 2.35 23.09
N ARG A 33 -5.59 1.98 21.81
CA ARG A 33 -5.89 0.61 21.40
C ARG A 33 -4.62 -0.20 21.25
N GLU A 34 -4.56 -1.35 21.92
CA GLU A 34 -3.51 -2.36 21.73
C GLU A 34 -3.63 -3.08 20.37
N ASP A 35 -4.85 -3.17 19.83
CA ASP A 35 -5.15 -3.85 18.57
C ASP A 35 -5.81 -2.92 17.55
N LEU A 36 -5.62 -3.24 16.27
CA LEU A 36 -6.34 -2.59 15.18
C LEU A 36 -7.82 -3.01 15.19
N SER A 37 -8.71 -2.05 14.90
CA SER A 37 -10.12 -2.37 14.75
C SER A 37 -10.36 -3.24 13.52
N SER A 38 -11.47 -4.00 13.49
CA SER A 38 -11.85 -4.75 12.29
C SER A 38 -12.02 -3.86 11.04
N THR A 39 -12.39 -2.59 11.23
CA THR A 39 -12.46 -1.59 10.17
C THR A 39 -11.08 -1.23 9.64
N ASP A 40 -10.13 -0.97 10.54
CA ASP A 40 -8.74 -0.65 10.18
C ASP A 40 -8.09 -1.83 9.43
N ILE A 41 -8.29 -3.06 9.92
CA ILE A 41 -7.80 -4.28 9.26
C ILE A 41 -8.40 -4.44 7.86
N LYS A 42 -9.73 -4.27 7.72
CA LYS A 42 -10.40 -4.33 6.41
C LYS A 42 -9.88 -3.26 5.46
N TYR A 43 -9.61 -2.06 5.97
CA TYR A 43 -9.09 -0.97 5.17
C TYR A 43 -7.67 -1.28 4.67
N ILE A 44 -6.78 -1.74 5.55
CA ILE A 44 -5.43 -2.20 5.21
C ILE A 44 -5.48 -3.29 4.12
N LEU A 45 -6.31 -4.33 4.29
CA LEU A 45 -6.44 -5.38 3.29
C LEU A 45 -6.89 -4.85 1.92
N LYS A 46 -7.79 -3.86 1.91
CA LYS A 46 -8.27 -3.23 0.67
C LYS A 46 -7.17 -2.44 -0.04
N ILE A 47 -6.43 -1.61 0.68
CA ILE A 47 -5.32 -0.83 0.10
C ILE A 47 -4.19 -1.74 -0.38
N THR A 48 -3.81 -2.76 0.41
CA THR A 48 -2.82 -3.75 -0.01
C THR A 48 -3.27 -4.48 -1.28
N SER A 49 -4.53 -4.94 -1.34
CA SER A 49 -5.06 -5.60 -2.55
C SER A 49 -5.00 -4.71 -3.78
N ASN A 50 -5.31 -3.42 -3.64
CA ASN A 50 -5.24 -2.46 -4.73
C ASN A 50 -3.80 -2.26 -5.23
N VAL A 51 -2.83 -2.13 -4.32
CA VAL A 51 -1.41 -2.02 -4.67
C VAL A 51 -0.92 -3.29 -5.37
N THR A 52 -1.22 -4.47 -4.85
CA THR A 52 -0.87 -5.74 -5.50
C THR A 52 -1.46 -5.86 -6.92
N LYS A 53 -2.71 -5.42 -7.13
CA LYS A 53 -3.33 -5.40 -8.46
C LYS A 53 -2.61 -4.47 -9.42
N LYS A 54 -2.23 -3.27 -8.99
CA LYS A 54 -1.46 -2.32 -9.81
C LYS A 54 -0.11 -2.92 -10.23
N ILE A 55 0.61 -3.54 -9.30
CA ILE A 55 1.88 -4.22 -9.58
C ILE A 55 1.68 -5.36 -10.59
N ASN A 56 0.71 -6.25 -10.35
CA ASN A 56 0.44 -7.38 -11.24
C ASN A 56 0.04 -6.92 -12.65
N SER A 57 -0.75 -5.85 -12.78
CA SER A 57 -1.07 -5.25 -14.08
C SER A 57 0.20 -4.80 -14.80
N LYS A 58 1.13 -4.15 -14.09
CA LYS A 58 2.40 -3.70 -14.65
C LYS A 58 3.33 -4.85 -15.02
N ILE A 59 3.39 -5.90 -14.21
CA ILE A 59 4.13 -7.13 -14.55
C ILE A 59 3.57 -7.76 -15.82
N MET A 60 2.25 -7.85 -15.96
CA MET A 60 1.64 -8.37 -17.19
C MET A 60 1.94 -7.51 -18.42
N GLU A 61 1.95 -6.18 -18.30
CA GLU A 61 2.37 -5.26 -19.37
C GLU A 61 3.85 -5.42 -19.76
N LEU A 62 4.71 -5.92 -18.87
CA LEU A 62 6.14 -6.14 -19.14
C LEU A 62 6.45 -7.51 -19.76
N VAL A 63 5.56 -8.49 -19.57
CA VAL A 63 5.76 -9.89 -20.01
C VAL A 63 5.07 -10.19 -21.36
N VAL A 64 4.08 -9.37 -21.76
CA VAL A 64 3.36 -9.46 -23.05
C VAL A 64 4.01 -8.56 -24.10
#